data_AF-A0A3C0E155-F1
#
_entry.id   AF-A0A3C0E155-F1
#
_cell.length_a   1.000
_cell.length_b   1.000
_cell.length_c   1.000
_cell.angle_alpha   90.00
_cell.angle_beta   90.00
_cell.angle_gamma   90.00
#
_symmetry.space_group_name_H-M   'P 1'
#
loop_
_entity.id
_entity.type
_entity.pdbx_description
1 polymer ?
#
loop_
_entity_poly.entity_id
_entity_poly.type
_entity_poly.pdbx_seq_one_letter_code
_entity_poly.pdbx_strand_id
1 'polypeptide(L)'
;MRALVLKEIRSFFSSLMGYTVVAVFLLFTGLFLWIFPGAWNVLDSGMASMASFFALAPWILMFLVPAVTMRSFAEEQRQGTLELLLTRPLSEGQVVVAKFLGTWAVSVVALLPTLSYVAVIGMLGKPSWNVDLGAVWGSYLGLLVFSGALTGLGLVTSSLTTQPLVSFLLAVVASVVCYVGPGAMADFSVLGSWEHVVVQLGMQSHFDAMSQGRLDSRDVLYFISWMVLSVLVARFVLAMRRGRLLREGTSLVLSTAILGVVMVLGQLVHGALDLTAEKRHTLADGTRQLLEELQDDVLITCYLTGELPREWRRLEGEMESLLQRMSRASDGKLTYQFVDIYAIDDPQTVGQNEQALYERGLQFTRIAFEENGMQSFKTVWPGAMVSYRGEELPIQFFGSEVPQADEAMIQGSIN
;
A
#
# COMPACT_ATOMS: atom_id res chain seq x y z
N MET A 1 9.06 -16.53 27.85
CA MET A 1 8.44 -15.80 26.72
C MET A 1 7.02 -16.25 26.41
N ARG A 2 6.79 -17.49 25.99
CA ARG A 2 5.44 -18.00 25.65
C ARG A 2 4.37 -17.73 26.72
N ALA A 3 4.68 -17.98 27.99
CA ALA A 3 3.76 -17.72 29.11
C ALA A 3 3.38 -16.23 29.24
N LEU A 4 4.29 -15.30 28.94
CA LEU A 4 4.01 -13.87 29.02
C LEU A 4 3.05 -13.43 27.91
N VAL A 5 3.31 -13.88 26.67
CA VAL A 5 2.42 -13.61 25.53
C VAL A 5 1.02 -14.16 25.78
N LEU A 6 0.91 -15.41 26.23
CA LEU A 6 -0.39 -16.02 26.55
C LEU A 6 -1.11 -15.30 27.68
N LYS A 7 -0.38 -14.79 28.68
CA LYS A 7 -0.95 -13.95 29.74
C LYS A 7 -1.52 -12.65 29.17
N GLU A 8 -0.80 -11.95 28.28
CA GLU A 8 -1.30 -10.71 27.66
C GLU A 8 -2.56 -10.98 26.81
N ILE A 9 -2.53 -12.00 25.94
CA ILE A 9 -3.70 -12.39 25.13
C ILE A 9 -4.90 -12.71 26.04
N ARG A 10 -4.70 -13.55 27.06
CA ARG A 10 -5.77 -13.91 28.00
C ARG A 10 -6.29 -12.69 28.75
N SER A 11 -5.43 -11.74 29.13
CA SER A 11 -5.83 -10.51 29.79
C SER A 11 -6.85 -9.73 28.95
N PHE A 12 -6.62 -9.58 27.64
CA PHE A 12 -7.55 -8.92 26.74
C PHE A 12 -8.89 -9.64 26.64
N PHE A 13 -8.89 -10.95 26.36
CA PHE A 13 -10.11 -11.76 26.17
C PHE A 13 -10.80 -12.19 27.47
N SER A 14 -10.18 -11.98 28.63
CA SER A 14 -10.84 -12.08 29.92
C SER A 14 -11.64 -10.83 30.30
N SER A 15 -11.39 -9.72 29.59
CA SER A 15 -12.07 -8.44 29.78
C SER A 15 -13.04 -8.17 28.63
N LEU A 16 -14.05 -7.33 28.86
CA LEU A 16 -14.99 -6.93 27.81
C LEU A 16 -14.28 -6.18 26.66
N MET A 17 -13.14 -5.53 26.94
CA MET A 17 -12.46 -4.66 25.97
C MET A 17 -12.04 -5.39 24.70
N GLY A 18 -11.50 -6.61 24.79
CA GLY A 18 -11.06 -7.36 23.61
C GLY A 18 -12.21 -7.65 22.65
N TYR A 19 -13.36 -8.06 23.19
CA TYR A 19 -14.57 -8.31 22.40
C TYR A 19 -15.16 -7.02 21.83
N THR A 20 -15.18 -5.93 22.62
CA THR A 20 -15.65 -4.63 22.14
C THR A 20 -14.84 -4.14 20.96
N VAL A 21 -13.51 -4.27 21.01
CA VAL A 21 -12.63 -3.89 19.90
C VAL A 21 -12.96 -4.68 18.64
N VAL A 22 -13.01 -6.02 18.73
CA VAL A 22 -13.34 -6.86 17.57
C VAL A 22 -14.73 -6.53 17.02
N ALA A 23 -15.71 -6.35 17.90
CA ALA A 23 -17.08 -6.00 17.52
C ALA A 23 -17.15 -4.64 16.82
N VAL A 24 -16.44 -3.62 17.34
CA VAL A 24 -16.36 -2.28 16.74
C VAL A 24 -15.71 -2.35 15.36
N PHE A 25 -14.60 -3.07 15.22
CA PHE A 25 -13.94 -3.25 13.92
C PHE A 25 -14.91 -3.83 12.89
N LEU A 26 -15.55 -4.96 13.22
CA LEU A 26 -16.47 -5.66 12.33
C LEU A 26 -17.74 -4.86 12.05
N LEU A 27 -18.22 -4.10 13.03
CA LEU A 27 -19.38 -3.23 12.86
C LEU A 27 -19.06 -2.11 11.86
N PHE A 28 -17.94 -1.40 12.02
CA PHE A 28 -17.58 -0.33 11.11
C PHE A 28 -17.30 -0.86 9.70
N THR A 29 -16.52 -1.95 9.55
CA THR A 29 -16.28 -2.54 8.23
C THR A 29 -17.58 -3.05 7.61
N GLY A 30 -18.46 -3.68 8.40
CA GLY A 30 -19.74 -4.19 7.93
C GLY A 30 -20.70 -3.08 7.46
N LEU A 31 -20.83 -2.00 8.25
CA LEU A 31 -21.71 -0.88 7.91
C LEU A 31 -21.26 -0.19 6.61
N PHE A 32 -19.96 0.12 6.48
CA PHE A 32 -19.45 0.85 5.32
C PHE A 32 -19.44 0.01 4.03
N LEU A 33 -19.19 -1.30 4.13
CA LEU A 33 -19.13 -2.15 2.93
C LEU A 33 -20.52 -2.53 2.40
N TRP A 34 -21.51 -2.71 3.29
CA TRP A 34 -22.78 -3.35 2.94
C TRP A 34 -24.01 -2.47 3.12
N ILE A 35 -23.96 -1.44 3.96
CA ILE A 35 -25.16 -0.70 4.39
C ILE A 35 -25.14 0.76 3.91
N PHE A 36 -24.04 1.48 4.15
CA PHE A 36 -23.97 2.89 3.78
C PHE A 36 -23.67 3.06 2.30
N PRO A 37 -24.47 3.86 1.56
CA PRO A 37 -24.18 4.13 0.16
C PRO A 37 -22.93 5.01 0.03
N GLY A 38 -22.13 4.76 -1.01
CA GLY A 38 -20.94 5.57 -1.29
C GLY A 38 -19.77 4.78 -1.87
N ALA A 39 -18.62 5.44 -2.00
CA ALA A 39 -17.44 4.89 -2.70
C ALA A 39 -16.88 3.59 -2.10
N TRP A 40 -17.16 3.28 -0.83
CA TRP A 40 -16.71 2.05 -0.18
C TRP A 40 -17.75 0.93 -0.22
N ASN A 41 -18.97 1.20 -0.69
CA ASN A 41 -20.02 0.19 -0.74
C ASN A 41 -19.76 -0.79 -1.88
N VAL A 42 -19.72 -2.08 -1.57
CA VAL A 42 -19.42 -3.13 -2.56
C VAL A 42 -20.54 -3.28 -3.57
N LEU A 43 -21.80 -3.11 -3.15
CA LEU A 43 -22.98 -3.25 -4.01
C LEU A 43 -23.11 -2.08 -5.00
N ASP A 44 -22.69 -0.88 -4.59
CA ASP A 44 -22.73 0.32 -5.44
C ASP A 44 -21.60 0.32 -6.48
N SER A 45 -20.46 -0.30 -6.17
CA SER A 45 -19.26 -0.30 -7.03
C SER A 45 -19.44 -1.06 -8.36
N GLY A 46 -20.52 -1.83 -8.52
CA GLY A 46 -20.77 -2.64 -9.72
C GLY A 46 -19.82 -3.82 -9.92
N MET A 47 -18.77 -3.95 -9.10
CA MET A 47 -17.73 -4.97 -9.22
C MET A 47 -17.60 -5.79 -7.92
N ALA A 48 -17.50 -7.11 -8.07
CA ALA A 48 -17.25 -8.01 -6.96
C ALA A 48 -15.77 -7.98 -6.57
N SER A 49 -15.34 -6.92 -5.88
CA SER A 49 -13.94 -6.69 -5.50
C SER A 49 -13.76 -6.47 -4.00
N MET A 50 -12.61 -6.90 -3.48
CA MET A 50 -12.17 -6.63 -2.11
C MET A 50 -11.47 -5.28 -1.94
N ALA A 51 -11.25 -4.54 -3.04
CA ALA A 51 -10.53 -3.27 -3.01
C ALA A 51 -11.13 -2.28 -2.00
N SER A 52 -12.46 -2.18 -1.92
CA SER A 52 -13.14 -1.28 -0.97
C SER A 52 -12.84 -1.61 0.49
N PHE A 53 -12.74 -2.91 0.83
CA PHE A 53 -12.36 -3.34 2.18
C PHE A 53 -10.92 -2.97 2.49
N PHE A 54 -9.99 -3.24 1.57
CA PHE A 54 -8.57 -2.93 1.79
C PHE A 54 -8.28 -1.43 1.80
N ALA A 55 -9.08 -0.61 1.09
CA ALA A 55 -9.01 0.85 1.18
C ALA A 55 -9.54 1.40 2.52
N LEU A 56 -10.60 0.78 3.07
CA LEU A 56 -11.25 1.22 4.31
C LEU A 56 -10.51 0.74 5.58
N ALA A 57 -10.01 -0.50 5.57
CA ALA A 57 -9.46 -1.15 6.75
C ALA A 57 -8.30 -0.37 7.42
N PRO A 58 -7.34 0.23 6.70
CA PRO A 58 -6.28 1.03 7.31
C PRO A 58 -6.81 2.18 8.16
N TRP A 59 -7.83 2.89 7.70
CA TRP A 59 -8.45 4.00 8.43
C TRP A 59 -9.04 3.56 9.77
N ILE A 60 -9.76 2.44 9.76
CA ILE A 60 -10.35 1.89 10.99
C ILE A 60 -9.24 1.38 11.92
N LEU A 61 -8.23 0.68 11.40
CA LEU A 61 -7.11 0.16 12.18
C LEU A 61 -6.26 1.28 12.81
N MET A 62 -6.04 2.40 12.12
CA MET A 62 -5.33 3.58 12.65
C MET A 62 -6.02 4.20 13.86
N PHE A 63 -7.31 3.96 14.06
CA PHE A 63 -8.03 4.35 15.26
C PHE A 63 -8.09 3.22 16.30
N LEU A 64 -8.36 2.00 15.84
CA LEU A 64 -8.65 0.86 16.69
C LEU A 64 -7.40 0.26 17.35
N VAL A 65 -6.28 0.18 16.65
CA VAL A 65 -5.02 -0.35 17.20
C VAL A 65 -4.48 0.55 18.33
N PRO A 66 -4.50 1.90 18.21
CA PRO A 66 -4.31 2.78 19.37
C PRO A 66 -5.19 2.47 20.57
N ALA A 67 -6.47 2.17 20.37
CA ALA A 67 -7.40 1.87 21.47
C ALA A 67 -7.02 0.57 22.20
N VAL A 68 -6.48 -0.42 21.48
CA VAL A 68 -5.99 -1.68 22.08
C VAL A 68 -4.69 -1.47 22.85
N THR A 69 -3.79 -0.66 22.31
CA THR A 69 -2.42 -0.49 22.83
C THR A 69 -2.33 0.55 23.95
N MET A 70 -3.29 1.48 24.05
CA MET A 70 -3.21 2.63 24.96
C MET A 70 -2.96 2.27 26.43
N ARG A 71 -3.48 1.13 26.90
CA ARG A 71 -3.36 0.67 28.30
C ARG A 71 -2.09 -0.13 28.58
N SER A 72 -1.40 -0.59 27.53
CA SER A 72 -0.32 -1.57 27.62
C SER A 72 0.77 -1.19 28.63
N PHE A 73 1.23 0.06 28.60
CA PHE A 73 2.18 0.60 29.58
C PHE A 73 1.58 1.75 30.39
N ALA A 74 0.74 2.60 29.80
CA ALA A 74 0.21 3.77 30.50
C ALA A 74 -0.62 3.40 31.74
N GLU A 75 -1.40 2.32 31.67
CA GLU A 75 -2.22 1.88 32.82
C GLU A 75 -1.35 1.22 33.91
N GLU A 76 -0.35 0.43 33.54
CA GLU A 76 0.61 -0.14 34.52
C GLU A 76 1.44 0.94 35.21
N GLN A 77 1.79 2.01 34.49
CA GLN A 77 2.45 3.18 35.06
C GLN A 77 1.54 3.93 36.03
N ARG A 78 0.29 4.18 35.62
CA ARG A 78 -0.70 4.87 36.45
C ARG A 78 -0.97 4.14 37.77
N GLN A 79 -0.97 2.81 37.74
CA GLN A 79 -1.24 1.95 38.89
C GLN A 79 0.01 1.63 39.72
N GLY A 80 1.21 2.05 39.29
CA GLY A 80 2.48 1.71 39.95
C GLY A 80 2.88 0.23 39.82
N THR A 81 2.13 -0.57 39.06
CA THR A 81 2.40 -2.02 38.88
C THR A 81 3.56 -2.28 37.93
N LEU A 82 3.97 -1.29 37.14
CA LEU A 82 5.15 -1.38 36.29
C LEU A 82 6.43 -1.69 37.09
N GLU A 83 6.60 -1.11 38.28
CA GLU A 83 7.79 -1.35 39.12
C GLU A 83 7.87 -2.81 39.58
N LEU A 84 6.73 -3.40 39.95
CA LEU A 84 6.63 -4.82 40.32
C LEU A 84 6.95 -5.76 39.15
N LEU A 85 6.61 -5.36 37.92
CA LEU A 85 6.93 -6.14 36.73
C LEU A 85 8.43 -6.06 36.40
N LEU A 86 9.04 -4.90 36.61
CA LEU A 86 10.44 -4.61 36.34
C LEU A 86 11.41 -5.19 37.36
N THR A 87 10.95 -5.56 38.57
CA THR A 87 11.73 -6.27 39.59
C THR A 87 11.79 -7.79 39.38
N ARG A 88 10.92 -8.35 38.54
CA ARG A 88 11.00 -9.77 38.15
C ARG A 88 12.27 -10.02 37.32
N PRO A 89 12.81 -11.25 37.31
CA PRO A 89 13.99 -11.62 36.52
C PRO A 89 13.64 -11.76 35.02
N LEU A 90 13.07 -10.70 34.44
CA LEU A 90 12.68 -10.58 33.04
C LEU A 90 13.45 -9.41 32.44
N SER A 91 14.00 -9.60 31.24
CA SER A 91 14.62 -8.49 30.51
C SER A 91 13.54 -7.55 29.96
N GLU A 92 13.87 -6.25 29.83
CA GLU A 92 12.95 -5.24 29.30
C GLU A 92 12.51 -5.58 27.87
N GLY A 93 13.42 -6.10 27.05
CA GLY A 93 13.10 -6.56 25.69
C GLY A 93 12.07 -7.70 25.69
N GLN A 94 12.18 -8.66 26.61
CA GLN A 94 11.19 -9.74 26.75
C GLN A 94 9.81 -9.22 27.14
N VAL A 95 9.74 -8.20 28.00
CA VAL A 95 8.48 -7.56 28.38
C VAL A 95 7.84 -6.85 27.19
N VAL A 96 8.61 -6.00 26.49
CA VAL A 96 8.11 -5.21 25.35
C VAL A 96 7.67 -6.13 24.21
N VAL A 97 8.48 -7.13 23.85
CA VAL A 97 8.14 -8.09 22.77
C VAL A 97 6.88 -8.88 23.13
N ALA A 98 6.73 -9.29 24.38
CA ALA A 98 5.55 -10.05 24.77
C ALA A 98 4.27 -9.21 24.77
N LYS A 99 4.35 -7.94 25.19
CA LYS A 99 3.24 -6.99 25.07
C LYS A 99 2.89 -6.73 23.61
N PHE A 100 3.90 -6.51 22.76
CA PHE A 100 3.75 -6.37 21.31
C PHE A 100 3.02 -7.55 20.68
N LEU A 101 3.52 -8.77 20.88
CA LEU A 101 2.89 -9.98 20.31
C LEU A 101 1.48 -10.20 20.88
N GLY A 102 1.27 -9.90 22.16
CA GLY A 102 -0.04 -10.02 22.81
C GLY A 102 -1.08 -9.06 22.23
N THR A 103 -0.74 -7.78 22.06
CA THR A 103 -1.64 -6.77 21.48
C THR A 103 -1.83 -6.97 19.98
N TRP A 104 -0.77 -7.32 19.25
CA TRP A 104 -0.85 -7.58 17.82
C TRP A 104 -1.74 -8.79 17.51
N ALA A 105 -1.72 -9.82 18.36
CA ALA A 105 -2.62 -10.96 18.24
C ALA A 105 -4.11 -10.56 18.33
N VAL A 106 -4.46 -9.52 19.11
CA VAL A 106 -5.84 -9.00 19.15
C VAL A 106 -6.25 -8.41 17.80
N SER A 107 -5.35 -7.64 17.16
CA SER A 107 -5.57 -7.12 15.81
C SER A 107 -5.71 -8.24 14.77
N VAL A 108 -4.89 -9.30 14.87
CA VAL A 108 -5.02 -10.48 14.00
C VAL A 108 -6.37 -11.17 14.20
N VAL A 109 -6.81 -11.35 15.45
CA VAL A 109 -8.13 -11.93 15.75
C VAL A 109 -9.26 -11.06 15.22
N ALA A 110 -9.11 -9.73 15.18
CA ALA A 110 -10.10 -8.84 14.58
C ALA A 110 -10.20 -8.99 13.05
N LEU A 111 -9.09 -9.32 12.37
CA LEU A 111 -9.06 -9.54 10.92
C LEU A 111 -9.65 -10.89 10.51
N LEU A 112 -9.50 -11.95 11.31
CA LEU A 112 -9.94 -13.31 10.94
C LEU A 112 -11.42 -13.41 10.49
N PRO A 113 -12.41 -12.82 11.18
CA PRO A 113 -13.80 -12.91 10.76
C PRO A 113 -14.08 -12.20 9.42
N THR A 114 -13.25 -11.24 9.01
CA THR A 114 -13.41 -10.56 7.71
C THR A 114 -13.13 -11.46 6.53
N LEU A 115 -12.47 -12.62 6.72
CA LEU A 115 -12.33 -13.64 5.68
C LEU A 115 -13.70 -14.14 5.18
N SER A 116 -14.75 -14.03 6.00
CA SER A 116 -16.12 -14.33 5.56
C SER A 116 -16.58 -13.42 4.43
N TYR A 117 -16.09 -12.18 4.36
CA TYR A 117 -16.41 -11.27 3.26
C TYR A 117 -15.89 -11.83 1.93
N VAL A 118 -14.76 -12.56 1.92
CA VAL A 118 -14.19 -13.15 0.70
C VAL A 118 -15.15 -14.18 0.12
N ALA A 119 -15.73 -15.00 0.98
CA ALA A 119 -16.74 -15.98 0.55
C ALA A 119 -17.98 -15.29 -0.03
N VAL A 120 -18.47 -14.22 0.63
CA VAL A 120 -19.66 -13.49 0.15
C VAL A 120 -19.39 -12.83 -1.20
N ILE A 121 -18.29 -12.08 -1.35
CA ILE A 121 -17.95 -11.42 -2.61
C ILE A 121 -17.67 -12.44 -3.72
N GLY A 122 -16.98 -13.54 -3.40
CA GLY A 122 -16.76 -14.65 -4.34
C GLY A 122 -18.06 -15.25 -4.88
N MET A 123 -19.08 -15.40 -4.03
CA MET A 123 -20.40 -15.89 -4.45
C MET A 123 -21.20 -14.86 -5.26
N LEU A 124 -21.01 -13.56 -5.00
CA LEU A 124 -21.69 -12.47 -5.70
C LEU A 124 -21.09 -12.17 -7.09
N GLY A 125 -19.84 -12.58 -7.34
CA GLY A 125 -19.16 -12.40 -8.62
C GLY A 125 -19.88 -13.10 -9.78
N LYS A 126 -19.78 -12.50 -10.97
CA LYS A 126 -20.23 -13.09 -12.24
C LYS A 126 -19.06 -13.13 -13.23
N PRO A 127 -18.53 -14.32 -13.60
CA PRO A 127 -18.88 -15.66 -13.11
C PRO A 127 -18.59 -15.83 -11.61
N SER A 128 -19.21 -16.84 -10.97
CA SER A 128 -18.99 -17.10 -9.55
C SER A 128 -17.50 -17.37 -9.30
N TRP A 129 -16.95 -16.79 -8.23
CA TRP A 129 -15.54 -16.83 -7.86
C TRP A 129 -14.58 -16.11 -8.82
N ASN A 130 -15.07 -15.13 -9.60
CA ASN A 130 -14.22 -14.22 -10.38
C ASN A 130 -13.55 -13.14 -9.52
N VAL A 131 -12.87 -13.55 -8.45
CA VAL A 131 -12.14 -12.67 -7.53
C VAL A 131 -10.67 -13.08 -7.56
N ASP A 132 -9.78 -12.09 -7.64
CA ASP A 132 -8.35 -12.33 -7.56
C ASP A 132 -7.94 -12.72 -6.13
N LEU A 133 -7.98 -14.02 -5.84
CA LEU A 133 -7.58 -14.58 -4.55
C LEU A 133 -6.12 -14.27 -4.21
N GLY A 134 -5.28 -14.16 -5.23
CA GLY A 134 -3.90 -13.77 -5.13
C GLY A 134 -3.72 -12.39 -4.53
N ALA A 135 -4.40 -11.42 -5.14
CA ALA A 135 -4.47 -10.06 -4.62
C ALA A 135 -5.03 -10.04 -3.20
N VAL A 136 -6.12 -10.76 -2.94
CA VAL A 136 -6.74 -10.83 -1.60
C VAL A 136 -5.75 -11.30 -0.53
N TRP A 137 -5.02 -12.39 -0.76
CA TRP A 137 -4.04 -12.88 0.22
C TRP A 137 -2.87 -11.92 0.42
N GLY A 138 -2.38 -11.28 -0.65
CA GLY A 138 -1.35 -10.24 -0.58
C GLY A 138 -1.79 -9.06 0.28
N SER A 139 -3.02 -8.59 0.08
CA SER A 139 -3.59 -7.46 0.81
C SER A 139 -3.87 -7.80 2.28
N TYR A 140 -4.28 -9.04 2.59
CA TYR A 140 -4.40 -9.51 3.98
C TYR A 140 -3.04 -9.58 4.69
N LEU A 141 -1.99 -10.03 3.99
CA LEU A 141 -0.63 -9.99 4.53
C LEU A 141 -0.21 -8.53 4.78
N GLY A 142 -0.53 -7.62 3.86
CA GLY A 142 -0.36 -6.17 4.01
C GLY A 142 -1.03 -5.64 5.28
N LEU A 143 -2.30 -5.94 5.51
CA LEU A 143 -3.02 -5.53 6.71
C LEU A 143 -2.41 -6.12 8.00
N LEU A 144 -1.91 -7.35 7.93
CA LEU A 144 -1.29 -8.03 9.07
C LEU A 144 0.02 -7.33 9.48
N VAL A 145 0.91 -7.02 8.53
CA VAL A 145 2.16 -6.30 8.83
C VAL A 145 1.92 -4.83 9.16
N PHE A 146 0.95 -4.20 8.50
CA PHE A 146 0.52 -2.82 8.78
C PHE A 146 -0.02 -2.68 10.21
N SER A 147 -0.93 -3.56 10.64
CA SER A 147 -1.44 -3.57 12.01
C SER A 147 -0.33 -3.84 13.04
N GLY A 148 0.72 -4.58 12.66
CA GLY A 148 1.94 -4.76 13.45
C GLY A 148 2.70 -3.45 13.64
N ALA A 149 2.92 -2.69 12.57
CA ALA A 149 3.57 -1.37 12.64
C ALA A 149 2.78 -0.40 13.53
N LEU A 150 1.45 -0.34 13.35
CA LEU A 150 0.56 0.47 14.21
C LEU A 150 0.62 0.04 15.69
N THR A 151 0.69 -1.27 15.95
CA THR A 151 0.81 -1.81 17.31
C THR A 151 2.11 -1.35 17.95
N GLY A 152 3.20 -1.35 17.18
CA GLY A 152 4.50 -0.83 17.59
C GLY A 152 4.42 0.64 17.99
N LEU A 153 3.87 1.49 17.11
CA LEU A 153 3.68 2.92 17.37
C LEU A 153 2.84 3.16 18.63
N GLY A 154 1.74 2.42 18.80
CA GLY A 154 0.89 2.50 19.99
C GLY A 154 1.59 2.10 21.29
N LEU A 155 2.51 1.12 21.24
CA LEU A 155 3.33 0.76 22.40
C LEU A 155 4.35 1.83 22.76
N VAL A 156 4.98 2.46 21.77
CA VAL A 156 5.90 3.57 21.98
C VAL A 156 5.17 4.71 22.69
N THR A 157 4.03 5.16 22.17
CA THR A 157 3.27 6.26 22.79
C THR A 157 2.74 5.89 24.17
N SER A 158 2.29 4.65 24.39
CA SER A 158 1.87 4.16 25.71
C SER A 158 3.02 4.13 26.73
N SER A 159 4.25 3.90 26.28
CA SER A 159 5.43 3.93 27.16
C SER A 159 5.83 5.35 27.58
N LEU A 160 5.47 6.37 26.80
CA LEU A 160 5.83 7.77 27.04
C LEU A 160 4.89 8.48 28.03
N THR A 161 3.70 7.95 28.28
CA THR A 161 2.67 8.59 29.11
C THR A 161 2.15 7.68 30.22
N THR A 162 1.59 8.30 31.25
CA THR A 162 0.91 7.61 32.36
C THR A 162 -0.61 7.63 32.19
N GLN A 163 -1.15 8.38 31.22
CA GLN A 163 -2.59 8.51 31.02
C GLN A 163 -3.03 7.76 29.74
N PRO A 164 -3.88 6.71 29.84
CA PRO A 164 -4.32 5.95 28.67
C PRO A 164 -4.98 6.80 27.57
N LEU A 165 -5.76 7.81 27.95
CA LEU A 165 -6.40 8.70 26.97
C LEU A 165 -5.37 9.51 26.15
N VAL A 166 -4.31 10.01 26.81
CA VAL A 166 -3.23 10.74 26.14
C VAL A 166 -2.44 9.79 25.24
N SER A 167 -2.19 8.56 25.69
CA SER A 167 -1.54 7.52 24.89
C SER A 167 -2.32 7.23 23.61
N PHE A 168 -3.64 7.13 23.73
CA PHE A 168 -4.54 6.87 22.61
C PHE A 168 -4.46 7.99 21.58
N LEU A 169 -4.64 9.25 22.00
CA LEU A 169 -4.62 10.40 21.09
C LEU A 169 -3.28 10.54 20.39
N LEU A 170 -2.16 10.40 21.11
CA LEU A 170 -0.82 10.44 20.52
C LEU A 170 -0.60 9.30 19.52
N ALA A 171 -1.08 8.09 19.82
CA ALA A 171 -0.97 6.94 18.92
C ALA A 171 -1.78 7.15 17.63
N VAL A 172 -3.00 7.69 17.72
CA VAL A 172 -3.83 7.99 16.53
C VAL A 172 -3.13 9.03 15.66
N VAL A 173 -2.67 10.14 16.25
CA VAL A 173 -1.96 11.20 15.51
C VAL A 173 -0.69 10.64 14.87
N ALA A 174 0.13 9.90 15.61
CA ALA A 174 1.34 9.27 15.08
C ALA A 174 1.03 8.30 13.94
N SER A 175 -0.04 7.51 14.06
CA SER A 175 -0.45 6.55 13.03
C SER A 175 -0.87 7.26 11.74
N VAL A 176 -1.70 8.30 11.83
CA VAL A 176 -2.15 9.09 10.67
C VAL A 176 -0.99 9.81 10.00
N VAL A 177 -0.10 10.43 10.79
CA VAL A 177 1.09 11.12 10.28
C VAL A 177 2.03 10.14 9.59
N CYS A 178 2.28 8.95 10.14
CA CYS A 178 3.14 7.96 9.49
C CYS A 178 2.49 7.34 8.23
N TYR A 179 1.15 7.29 8.18
CA TYR A 179 0.42 6.74 7.04
C TYR A 179 0.35 7.72 5.87
N VAL A 180 -0.27 8.89 6.07
CA VAL A 180 -0.56 9.88 5.00
C VAL A 180 0.45 11.01 4.96
N GLY A 181 1.10 11.34 6.09
CA GLY A 181 1.90 12.55 6.24
C GLY A 181 2.96 12.76 5.15
N PRO A 182 3.79 11.75 4.82
CA PRO A 182 4.77 11.90 3.76
C PRO A 182 4.16 12.12 2.37
N GLY A 183 3.05 11.46 2.04
CA GLY A 183 2.32 11.71 0.79
C GLY A 183 1.79 13.14 0.71
N ALA A 184 1.15 13.62 1.78
CA ALA A 184 0.65 15.00 1.85
C ALA A 184 1.77 16.05 1.84
N MET A 185 2.97 15.68 2.30
CA MET A 185 4.15 16.55 2.20
C MET A 185 4.64 16.66 0.76
N ALA A 186 4.62 15.56 0.00
CA ALA A 186 5.09 15.50 -1.37
C ALA A 186 4.31 16.44 -2.32
N ASP A 187 3.02 16.67 -2.05
CA ASP A 187 2.18 17.60 -2.83
C ASP A 187 2.65 19.06 -2.77
N PHE A 188 3.50 19.43 -1.80
CA PHE A 188 4.08 20.77 -1.76
C PHE A 188 5.20 20.89 -2.79
N SER A 189 5.02 21.79 -3.76
CA SER A 189 5.95 22.12 -4.86
C SER A 189 7.37 22.53 -4.44
N VAL A 190 7.62 22.68 -3.14
CA VAL A 190 8.93 22.98 -2.54
C VAL A 190 9.90 21.78 -2.58
N LEU A 191 9.38 20.54 -2.69
CA LEU A 191 10.20 19.34 -2.55
C LEU A 191 10.98 18.93 -3.82
N GLY A 192 10.55 19.36 -5.00
CA GLY A 192 11.26 19.12 -6.27
C GLY A 192 11.74 17.68 -6.42
N SER A 193 13.06 17.47 -6.51
CA SER A 193 13.68 16.15 -6.70
C SER A 193 13.57 15.18 -5.52
N TRP A 194 13.16 15.65 -4.34
CA TRP A 194 13.00 14.81 -3.15
C TRP A 194 11.60 14.21 -3.03
N GLU A 195 10.66 14.58 -3.91
CA GLU A 195 9.27 14.14 -3.88
C GLU A 195 9.15 12.61 -3.79
N HIS A 196 9.79 11.88 -4.70
CA HIS A 196 9.76 10.42 -4.73
C HIS A 196 10.29 9.78 -3.44
N VAL A 197 11.34 10.35 -2.85
CA VAL A 197 11.92 9.84 -1.59
C VAL A 197 10.95 10.06 -0.44
N VAL A 198 10.28 11.21 -0.40
CA VAL A 198 9.31 11.54 0.64
C VAL A 198 8.07 10.65 0.52
N VAL A 199 7.53 10.42 -0.67
CA VAL A 199 6.39 9.51 -0.87
C VAL A 199 6.73 8.08 -0.42
N GLN A 200 7.96 7.61 -0.67
CA GLN A 200 8.42 6.29 -0.23
C GLN A 200 8.66 6.18 1.28
N LEU A 201 8.62 7.29 2.04
CA LEU A 201 8.62 7.23 3.51
C LEU A 201 7.22 7.00 4.09
N GLY A 202 6.15 7.18 3.30
CA GLY A 202 4.78 6.99 3.76
C GLY A 202 4.42 5.52 3.88
N MET A 203 3.73 5.12 4.96
CA MET A 203 3.19 3.74 5.03
C MET A 203 2.11 3.49 3.97
N GLN A 204 1.43 4.54 3.48
CA GLN A 204 0.39 4.42 2.47
C GLN A 204 0.92 3.86 1.15
N SER A 205 2.05 4.35 0.62
CA SER A 205 2.59 3.88 -0.67
C SER A 205 2.95 2.39 -0.65
N HIS A 206 3.60 1.94 0.42
CA HIS A 206 3.91 0.53 0.65
C HIS A 206 2.66 -0.33 0.85
N PHE A 207 1.65 0.16 1.56
CA PHE A 207 0.40 -0.57 1.76
C PHE A 207 -0.40 -0.67 0.45
N ASP A 208 -0.48 0.42 -0.33
CA ASP A 208 -1.19 0.46 -1.60
C ASP A 208 -0.58 -0.54 -2.59
N ALA A 209 0.76 -0.62 -2.66
CA ALA A 209 1.46 -1.62 -3.47
C ALA A 209 1.12 -3.06 -3.06
N MET A 210 1.14 -3.36 -1.75
CA MET A 210 0.75 -4.69 -1.24
C MET A 210 -0.74 -4.99 -1.46
N SER A 211 -1.61 -3.97 -1.39
CA SER A 211 -3.06 -4.10 -1.52
C SER A 211 -3.53 -4.47 -2.93
N GLN A 212 -2.64 -4.32 -3.92
CA GLN A 212 -2.86 -4.67 -5.33
C GLN A 212 -2.36 -6.09 -5.66
N GLY A 213 -1.92 -6.87 -4.67
CA GLY A 213 -1.45 -8.25 -4.85
C GLY A 213 0.02 -8.41 -5.23
N ARG A 214 0.75 -7.31 -5.37
CA ARG A 214 2.19 -7.31 -5.61
C ARG A 214 2.93 -7.30 -4.28
N LEU A 215 3.42 -8.46 -3.84
CA LEU A 215 4.23 -8.55 -2.63
C LEU A 215 5.70 -8.35 -2.96
N ASP A 216 6.16 -7.11 -2.87
CA ASP A 216 7.59 -6.82 -2.89
C ASP A 216 8.19 -7.07 -1.49
N SER A 217 9.32 -7.76 -1.45
CA SER A 217 10.18 -7.90 -0.28
C SER A 217 10.45 -6.57 0.43
N ARG A 218 10.52 -5.46 -0.31
CA ARG A 218 10.76 -4.11 0.20
C ARG A 218 9.64 -3.59 1.07
N ASP A 219 8.39 -3.79 0.65
CA ASP A 219 7.20 -3.31 1.36
C ASP A 219 7.03 -4.08 2.67
N VAL A 220 7.23 -5.40 2.63
CA VAL A 220 7.22 -6.26 3.82
C VAL A 220 8.34 -5.87 4.79
N LEU A 221 9.56 -5.68 4.28
CA LEU A 221 10.72 -5.30 5.09
C LEU A 221 10.54 -3.90 5.70
N TYR A 222 9.90 -2.98 5.01
CA TYR A 222 9.53 -1.67 5.52
C TYR A 222 8.64 -1.77 6.76
N PHE A 223 7.54 -2.54 6.70
CA PHE A 223 6.66 -2.72 7.86
C PHE A 223 7.33 -3.48 9.01
N ILE A 224 8.13 -4.52 8.71
CA ILE A 224 8.92 -5.23 9.73
C ILE A 224 9.90 -4.27 10.41
N SER A 225 10.50 -3.35 9.66
CA SER A 225 11.43 -2.36 10.21
C SER A 225 10.71 -1.43 11.19
N TRP A 226 9.49 -0.99 10.88
CA TRP A 226 8.65 -0.24 11.81
C TRP A 226 8.31 -1.02 13.09
N MET A 227 7.99 -2.32 12.96
CA MET A 227 7.73 -3.19 14.12
C MET A 227 8.96 -3.29 15.03
N VAL A 228 10.13 -3.58 14.45
CA VAL A 228 11.39 -3.73 15.18
C VAL A 228 11.82 -2.41 15.81
N LEU A 229 11.82 -1.32 15.04
CA LEU A 229 12.19 0.02 15.50
C LEU A 229 11.33 0.45 16.69
N SER A 230 10.01 0.26 16.60
CA SER A 230 9.09 0.62 17.67
C SER A 230 9.35 -0.18 18.95
N VAL A 231 9.64 -1.48 18.84
CA VAL A 231 10.02 -2.32 19.99
C VAL A 231 11.34 -1.86 20.61
N LEU A 232 12.34 -1.50 19.79
CA LEU A 232 13.62 -0.98 20.27
C LEU A 232 13.45 0.36 21.00
N VAL A 233 12.65 1.28 20.44
CA VAL A 233 12.35 2.56 21.06
C VAL A 233 11.58 2.38 22.38
N ALA A 234 10.55 1.54 22.41
CA ALA A 234 9.79 1.27 23.63
C ALA A 234 10.69 0.65 24.72
N ARG A 235 11.59 -0.28 24.37
CA ARG A 235 12.61 -0.81 25.30
C ARG A 235 13.50 0.30 25.83
N PHE A 236 13.99 1.18 24.97
CA PHE A 236 14.84 2.30 25.37
C PHE A 236 14.12 3.26 26.33
N VAL A 237 12.84 3.57 26.08
CA VAL A 237 12.02 4.39 26.99
C VAL A 237 11.93 3.76 28.38
N LEU A 238 11.73 2.43 28.48
CA LEU A 238 11.75 1.73 29.77
C LEU A 238 13.13 1.78 30.44
N ALA A 239 14.20 1.61 29.66
CA ALA A 239 15.56 1.65 30.17
C ALA A 239 15.98 3.03 30.70
N MET A 240 15.55 4.11 30.01
CA MET A 240 15.79 5.50 30.45
C MET A 240 15.21 5.74 31.85
N ARG A 241 14.04 5.18 32.15
CA ARG A 241 13.40 5.29 33.48
C ARG A 241 14.20 4.63 34.60
N ARG A 242 15.11 3.69 34.29
CA ARG A 242 16.04 3.07 35.26
C ARG A 242 17.39 3.79 35.35
N GLY A 243 17.56 4.95 34.72
CA GLY A 243 18.81 5.71 34.73
C GLY A 243 19.94 5.12 33.87
N ARG A 244 19.66 4.12 33.01
CA ARG A 244 20.66 3.44 32.17
C ARG A 244 20.84 4.09 30.79
N LEU A 245 20.88 5.42 30.75
CA LEU A 245 20.77 6.19 29.50
C LEU A 245 21.94 5.97 28.53
N LEU A 246 23.19 6.03 29.00
CA LEU A 246 24.38 5.94 28.13
C LEU A 246 24.55 4.55 27.48
N ARG A 247 24.42 3.48 28.27
CA ARG A 247 24.61 2.10 27.77
C ARG A 247 23.46 1.65 26.87
N GLU A 248 22.23 1.98 27.23
CA GLU A 248 21.06 1.55 26.44
C GLU A 248 20.85 2.48 25.23
N GLY A 249 21.26 3.75 25.33
CA GLY A 249 21.28 4.68 24.19
C GLY A 249 22.29 4.25 23.12
N THR A 250 23.50 3.87 23.50
CA THR A 250 24.48 3.30 22.55
C THR A 250 23.98 2.00 21.93
N SER A 251 23.34 1.12 22.71
CA SER A 251 22.69 -0.09 22.18
C SER A 251 21.57 0.21 21.20
N LEU A 252 20.76 1.25 21.46
CA LEU A 252 19.69 1.68 20.55
C LEU A 252 20.27 2.17 19.23
N VAL A 253 21.24 3.09 19.27
CA VAL A 253 21.89 3.65 18.08
C VAL A 253 22.52 2.53 17.24
N LEU A 254 23.24 1.60 17.87
CA LEU A 254 23.82 0.45 17.17
C LEU A 254 22.74 -0.43 16.53
N SER A 255 21.68 -0.74 17.26
CA SER A 255 20.60 -1.61 16.75
C SER A 255 19.83 -0.95 15.60
N THR A 256 19.58 0.36 15.68
CA THR A 256 18.95 1.15 14.61
C THR A 256 19.88 1.28 13.40
N ALA A 257 21.19 1.43 13.60
CA ALA A 257 22.16 1.43 12.51
C ALA A 257 22.21 0.08 11.79
N ILE A 258 22.21 -1.03 12.54
CA ILE A 258 22.13 -2.39 11.98
C ILE A 258 20.83 -2.55 11.20
N LEU A 259 19.70 -2.09 11.74
CA LEU A 259 18.41 -2.12 11.04
C LEU A 259 18.47 -1.32 9.73
N GLY A 260 19.09 -0.14 9.75
CA GLY A 260 19.31 0.67 8.54
C GLY A 260 20.15 -0.06 7.49
N VAL A 261 21.24 -0.73 7.90
CA VAL A 261 22.03 -1.57 6.99
C VAL A 261 21.20 -2.72 6.41
N VAL A 262 20.39 -3.38 7.23
CA VAL A 262 19.47 -4.44 6.76
C VAL A 262 18.46 -3.89 5.76
N MET A 263 17.94 -2.68 5.95
CA MET A 263 17.06 -2.04 4.97
C MET A 263 17.79 -1.79 3.65
N VAL A 264 18.99 -1.19 3.70
CA VAL A 264 19.78 -0.92 2.49
C VAL A 264 20.14 -2.21 1.75
N LEU A 265 20.56 -3.25 2.47
CA LEU A 265 20.83 -4.57 1.87
C LEU A 265 19.55 -5.22 1.31
N GLY A 266 18.42 -5.05 2.01
CA GLY A 266 17.12 -5.50 1.55
C GLY A 266 16.69 -4.83 0.24
N GLN A 267 17.09 -3.58 0.01
CA GLN A 267 16.85 -2.91 -1.27
C GLN A 267 17.65 -3.53 -2.43
N LEU A 268 18.78 -4.20 -2.16
CA LEU A 268 19.59 -4.86 -3.19
C LEU A 268 19.03 -6.23 -3.58
N VAL A 269 18.40 -6.94 -2.64
CA VAL A 269 17.75 -8.22 -2.89
C VAL A 269 16.32 -7.96 -3.41
N HIS A 270 16.19 -7.85 -4.73
CA HIS A 270 14.90 -7.60 -5.38
C HIS A 270 14.13 -8.92 -5.52
N GLY A 271 13.19 -9.17 -4.62
CA GLY A 271 12.24 -10.27 -4.74
C GLY A 271 10.81 -9.74 -4.74
N ALA A 272 10.16 -9.73 -5.91
CA ALA A 272 8.73 -9.45 -6.02
C ALA A 272 8.00 -10.76 -6.31
N LEU A 273 7.07 -11.13 -5.42
CA LEU A 273 6.14 -12.22 -5.64
C LEU A 273 4.81 -11.63 -6.11
N ASP A 274 4.46 -11.91 -7.36
CA ASP A 274 3.14 -11.62 -7.87
C ASP A 274 2.21 -12.76 -7.48
N LEU A 275 1.30 -12.49 -6.54
CA LEU A 275 0.34 -13.49 -6.10
C LEU A 275 -0.91 -13.53 -6.97
N THR A 276 -1.14 -12.52 -7.83
CA THR A 276 -2.40 -12.35 -8.57
C THR A 276 -2.73 -13.58 -9.41
N ALA A 277 -4.00 -13.95 -9.47
CA ALA A 277 -4.47 -15.18 -10.14
C ALA A 277 -4.11 -15.20 -11.63
N GLU A 278 -4.08 -14.04 -12.27
CA GLU A 278 -3.72 -13.86 -13.69
C GLU A 278 -2.24 -13.48 -13.88
N LYS A 279 -1.44 -13.41 -12.81
CA LYS A 279 -0.07 -12.88 -12.83
C LYS A 279 0.01 -11.49 -13.50
N ARG A 280 -0.90 -10.58 -13.14
CA ARG A 280 -1.04 -9.23 -13.72
C ARG A 280 0.21 -8.38 -13.59
N HIS A 281 1.09 -8.73 -12.65
CA HIS A 281 2.36 -8.05 -12.41
C HIS A 281 3.58 -8.79 -12.99
N THR A 282 3.36 -9.90 -13.68
CA THR A 282 4.38 -10.74 -14.33
C THR A 282 4.11 -10.82 -15.83
N LEU A 283 5.15 -10.90 -16.65
CA LEU A 283 4.96 -11.13 -18.08
C LEU A 283 4.47 -12.56 -18.32
N ALA A 284 3.54 -12.73 -19.26
CA ALA A 284 3.15 -14.03 -19.76
C ALA A 284 4.36 -14.78 -20.35
N ASP A 285 4.39 -16.11 -20.20
CA ASP A 285 5.53 -16.93 -20.65
C ASP A 285 5.78 -16.79 -22.17
N GLY A 286 4.72 -16.65 -22.96
CA GLY A 286 4.81 -16.37 -24.40
C GLY A 286 5.44 -15.02 -24.71
N THR A 287 5.02 -13.96 -24.02
CA THR A 287 5.62 -12.62 -24.15
C THR A 287 7.09 -12.64 -23.77
N ARG A 288 7.45 -13.35 -22.70
CA ARG A 288 8.84 -13.50 -22.29
C ARG A 288 9.68 -14.21 -23.35
N GLN A 289 9.18 -15.30 -23.92
CA GLN A 289 9.88 -16.01 -24.99
C GLN A 289 10.08 -15.12 -26.23
N LEU A 290 9.06 -14.35 -26.63
CA LEU A 290 9.17 -13.39 -27.72
C LEU A 290 10.21 -12.29 -27.44
N LEU A 291 10.27 -11.81 -26.19
CA LEU A 291 11.26 -10.81 -25.76
C LEU A 291 12.69 -11.38 -25.71
N GLU A 292 12.85 -12.65 -25.38
CA GLU A 292 14.14 -13.34 -25.40
C GLU A 292 14.63 -13.62 -26.84
N GLU A 293 13.71 -13.89 -27.77
CA GLU A 293 13.99 -14.16 -29.19
C GLU A 293 14.19 -12.89 -30.05
N LEU A 294 14.02 -11.70 -29.47
CA LEU A 294 14.22 -10.42 -30.16
C LEU A 294 15.63 -10.29 -30.73
N GLN A 295 15.74 -10.06 -32.04
CA GLN A 295 17.02 -9.98 -32.74
C GLN A 295 17.58 -8.55 -32.80
N ASP A 296 16.72 -7.55 -32.94
CA ASP A 296 17.08 -6.13 -33.07
C ASP A 296 16.33 -5.28 -32.05
N ASP A 297 16.75 -4.02 -31.94
CA ASP A 297 16.15 -3.05 -31.01
C ASP A 297 14.73 -2.67 -31.44
N VAL A 298 13.83 -2.66 -30.45
CA VAL A 298 12.44 -2.21 -30.58
C VAL A 298 12.27 -0.94 -29.77
N LEU A 299 11.67 0.09 -30.38
CA LEU A 299 11.27 1.31 -29.70
C LEU A 299 9.75 1.40 -29.62
N ILE A 300 9.21 1.48 -28.41
CA ILE A 300 7.78 1.71 -28.16
C ILE A 300 7.58 3.17 -27.77
N THR A 301 6.89 3.94 -28.61
CA THR A 301 6.51 5.33 -28.32
C THR A 301 5.06 5.38 -27.90
N CYS A 302 4.80 5.64 -26.62
CA CYS A 302 3.47 5.74 -26.04
C CYS A 302 2.97 7.19 -26.02
N TYR A 303 1.72 7.42 -26.43
CA TYR A 303 1.10 8.74 -26.50
C TYR A 303 0.06 8.98 -25.40
N LEU A 304 -0.10 8.04 -24.48
CA LEU A 304 -0.98 8.17 -23.32
C LEU A 304 -0.20 8.77 -22.14
N THR A 305 0.01 10.08 -22.15
CA THR A 305 0.70 10.82 -21.08
C THR A 305 0.24 12.29 -21.04
N GLY A 306 0.73 13.05 -20.06
CA GLY A 306 0.42 14.47 -19.84
C GLY A 306 -0.58 14.71 -18.70
N GLU A 307 -1.29 15.84 -18.75
CA GLU A 307 -2.28 16.18 -17.71
C GLU A 307 -3.56 15.35 -17.87
N LEU A 308 -3.59 14.17 -17.25
CA LEU A 308 -4.72 13.23 -17.30
C LEU A 308 -5.56 13.25 -16.00
N PRO A 309 -6.89 13.00 -16.09
CA PRO A 309 -7.72 12.71 -14.92
C PRO A 309 -7.22 11.49 -14.14
N ARG A 310 -7.59 11.38 -12.86
CA ARG A 310 -7.06 10.35 -11.93
C ARG A 310 -7.14 8.91 -12.48
N GLU A 311 -8.24 8.56 -13.14
CA GLU A 311 -8.49 7.22 -13.70
C GLU A 311 -7.52 6.92 -14.86
N TRP A 312 -7.26 7.90 -15.73
CA TRP A 312 -6.36 7.78 -16.87
C TRP A 312 -4.89 7.84 -16.46
N ARG A 313 -4.57 8.60 -15.40
CA ARG A 313 -3.25 8.60 -14.77
C ARG A 313 -2.88 7.23 -14.18
N ARG A 314 -3.88 6.50 -13.63
CA ARG A 314 -3.67 5.12 -13.19
C ARG A 314 -3.30 4.22 -14.37
N LEU A 315 -4.04 4.32 -15.48
CA LEU A 315 -3.76 3.54 -16.69
C LEU A 315 -2.38 3.85 -17.28
N GLU A 316 -1.98 5.12 -17.36
CA GLU A 316 -0.62 5.53 -17.76
C GLU A 316 0.44 4.83 -16.90
N GLY A 317 0.29 4.85 -15.58
CA GLY A 317 1.22 4.20 -14.65
C GLY A 317 1.28 2.68 -14.82
N GLU A 318 0.15 2.01 -15.08
CA GLU A 318 0.12 0.57 -15.37
C GLU A 318 0.83 0.26 -16.70
N MET A 319 0.64 1.09 -17.73
CA MET A 319 1.32 0.93 -19.02
C MET A 319 2.83 1.15 -18.90
N GLU A 320 3.25 2.17 -18.15
CA GLU A 320 4.66 2.41 -17.85
C GLU A 320 5.28 1.21 -17.11
N SER A 321 4.59 0.70 -16.10
CA SER A 321 5.00 -0.49 -15.35
C SER A 321 5.15 -1.72 -16.27
N LEU A 322 4.21 -1.95 -17.19
CA LEU A 322 4.27 -3.03 -18.18
C LEU A 322 5.47 -2.88 -19.13
N LEU A 323 5.63 -1.71 -19.75
CA LEU A 323 6.74 -1.44 -20.68
C LEU A 323 8.09 -1.53 -19.98
N GLN A 324 8.18 -1.06 -18.74
CA GLN A 324 9.38 -1.21 -17.92
C GLN A 324 9.71 -2.69 -17.65
N ARG A 325 8.70 -3.54 -17.38
CA ARG A 325 8.90 -4.99 -17.25
C ARG A 325 9.37 -5.62 -18.56
N MET A 326 8.75 -5.29 -19.69
CA MET A 326 9.13 -5.81 -21.01
C MET A 326 10.56 -5.41 -21.37
N SER A 327 10.91 -4.13 -21.14
CA SER A 327 12.25 -3.60 -21.36
C SER A 327 13.31 -4.37 -20.55
N ARG A 328 13.06 -4.57 -19.24
CA ARG A 328 13.96 -5.36 -18.37
C ARG A 328 14.07 -6.82 -18.81
N ALA A 329 12.98 -7.44 -19.25
CA ALA A 329 12.98 -8.83 -19.71
C ALA A 329 13.70 -9.03 -21.05
N SER A 330 13.73 -8.00 -21.90
CA SER A 330 14.41 -8.02 -23.21
C SER A 330 15.93 -7.77 -23.16
N ASP A 331 16.52 -7.65 -21.96
CA ASP A 331 17.93 -7.29 -21.75
C ASP A 331 18.33 -5.96 -22.45
N GLY A 332 17.40 -5.01 -22.48
CA GLY A 332 17.62 -3.66 -23.05
C GLY A 332 17.35 -3.52 -24.56
N LYS A 333 17.00 -4.61 -25.27
CA LYS A 333 16.62 -4.54 -26.69
C LYS A 333 15.28 -3.82 -26.92
N LEU A 334 14.39 -3.86 -25.94
CA LEU A 334 13.15 -3.08 -25.95
C LEU A 334 13.36 -1.80 -25.15
N THR A 335 13.22 -0.67 -25.83
CA THR A 335 13.21 0.66 -25.24
C THR A 335 11.82 1.27 -25.38
N TYR A 336 11.47 2.16 -24.45
CA TYR A 336 10.18 2.84 -24.51
C TYR A 336 10.33 4.31 -24.15
N GLN A 337 9.40 5.13 -24.65
CA GLN A 337 9.31 6.55 -24.33
C GLN A 337 7.84 6.98 -24.32
N PHE A 338 7.52 7.91 -23.43
CA PHE A 338 6.21 8.58 -23.39
C PHE A 338 6.36 9.97 -24.01
N VAL A 339 5.46 10.31 -24.93
CA VAL A 339 5.49 11.58 -25.67
C VAL A 339 4.17 12.28 -25.50
N ASP A 340 4.19 13.41 -24.77
CA ASP A 340 3.05 14.31 -24.68
C ASP A 340 3.04 15.26 -25.89
N ILE A 341 2.09 15.04 -26.80
CA ILE A 341 1.91 15.89 -27.98
C ILE A 341 1.32 17.26 -27.67
N TYR A 342 0.80 17.46 -26.45
CA TYR A 342 0.21 18.71 -25.97
C TYR A 342 1.17 19.53 -25.10
N ALA A 343 2.40 19.06 -24.88
CA ALA A 343 3.43 19.79 -24.14
C ALA A 343 3.91 21.09 -24.85
N ILE A 344 3.54 21.28 -26.12
CA ILE A 344 3.90 22.46 -26.92
C ILE A 344 2.68 23.38 -27.05
N ASP A 345 2.81 24.64 -26.62
CA ASP A 345 1.78 25.68 -26.69
C ASP A 345 1.62 26.29 -28.11
N ASP A 346 1.65 25.48 -29.17
CA ASP A 346 1.39 25.90 -30.55
C ASP A 346 0.25 25.09 -31.19
N PRO A 347 -0.94 25.69 -31.37
CA PRO A 347 -2.10 25.02 -31.94
C PRO A 347 -1.89 24.43 -33.34
N GLN A 348 -1.02 25.04 -34.17
CA GLN A 348 -0.75 24.51 -35.51
C GLN A 348 0.08 23.23 -35.45
N THR A 349 1.13 23.23 -34.62
CA THR A 349 1.98 22.05 -34.40
C THR A 349 1.18 20.91 -33.74
N VAL A 350 0.31 21.20 -32.77
CA VAL A 350 -0.57 20.19 -32.15
C VAL A 350 -1.48 19.55 -33.20
N GLY A 351 -2.15 20.36 -34.03
CA GLY A 351 -3.02 19.83 -35.10
C GLY A 351 -2.28 18.97 -36.13
N GLN A 352 -1.03 19.32 -36.48
CA GLN A 352 -0.18 18.51 -37.36
C GLN A 352 0.21 17.17 -36.70
N ASN A 353 0.56 17.18 -35.42
CA ASN A 353 0.88 15.97 -34.67
C ASN A 353 -0.33 15.04 -34.54
N GLU A 354 -1.51 15.59 -34.21
CA GLU A 354 -2.76 14.83 -34.17
C GLU A 354 -3.07 14.17 -35.52
N GLN A 355 -2.92 14.93 -36.62
CA GLN A 355 -3.15 14.39 -37.95
C GLN A 355 -2.12 13.31 -38.33
N ALA A 356 -0.84 13.50 -37.97
CA ALA A 356 0.20 12.52 -38.21
C ALA A 356 -0.05 11.19 -37.47
N LEU A 357 -0.53 11.24 -36.22
CA LEU A 357 -0.90 10.03 -35.47
C LEU A 357 -2.11 9.33 -36.09
N TYR A 358 -3.11 10.09 -36.53
CA TYR A 358 -4.27 9.55 -37.21
C TYR A 358 -3.90 8.86 -38.53
N GLU A 359 -3.04 9.49 -39.34
CA GLU A 359 -2.54 8.91 -40.60
C GLU A 359 -1.68 7.66 -40.38
N ARG A 360 -0.99 7.57 -39.24
CA ARG A 360 -0.26 6.37 -38.80
C ARG A 360 -1.17 5.28 -38.22
N GLY A 361 -2.48 5.50 -38.16
CA GLY A 361 -3.48 4.50 -37.77
C GLY A 361 -3.86 4.49 -36.29
N LEU A 362 -3.39 5.44 -35.49
CA LEU A 362 -3.85 5.60 -34.11
C LEU A 362 -5.18 6.35 -34.05
N GLN A 363 -5.99 6.01 -33.05
CA GLN A 363 -7.29 6.65 -32.83
C GLN A 363 -7.29 7.44 -31.52
N PHE A 364 -7.89 8.63 -31.58
CA PHE A 364 -8.10 9.45 -30.39
C PHE A 364 -9.41 9.09 -29.69
N THR A 365 -9.47 9.35 -28.39
CA THR A 365 -10.67 9.22 -27.56
C THR A 365 -10.92 10.53 -26.85
N ARG A 366 -12.19 10.92 -26.70
CA ARG A 366 -12.58 12.10 -25.92
C ARG A 366 -13.06 11.67 -24.55
N ILE A 367 -12.44 12.22 -23.51
CA ILE A 367 -12.73 11.90 -22.12
C ILE A 367 -13.38 13.11 -21.45
N ALA A 368 -14.45 12.86 -20.70
CA ALA A 368 -15.10 13.88 -19.89
C ALA A 368 -14.44 13.93 -18.51
N PHE A 369 -14.20 15.13 -17.98
CA PHE A 369 -13.73 15.32 -16.62
C PHE A 369 -14.36 16.58 -16.01
N GLU A 370 -14.51 16.58 -14.69
CA GLU A 370 -15.14 17.69 -13.98
C GLU A 370 -14.07 18.67 -13.48
N GLU A 371 -14.17 19.92 -13.91
CA GLU A 371 -13.27 20.99 -13.51
C GLU A 371 -14.11 22.17 -13.01
N ASN A 372 -13.95 22.53 -11.73
CA ASN A 372 -14.73 23.58 -11.06
C ASN A 372 -16.26 23.40 -11.15
N GLY A 373 -16.76 22.15 -11.17
CA GLY A 373 -18.19 21.84 -11.28
C GLY A 373 -18.77 21.94 -12.69
N MET A 374 -17.92 22.16 -13.71
CA MET A 374 -18.29 22.11 -15.12
C MET A 374 -17.71 20.86 -15.78
N GLN A 375 -18.51 20.20 -16.64
CA GLN A 375 -18.02 19.10 -17.47
C GLN A 375 -17.18 19.66 -18.62
N SER A 376 -15.88 19.34 -18.60
CA SER A 376 -14.93 19.62 -19.67
C SER A 376 -14.59 18.33 -20.42
N PHE A 377 -14.14 18.46 -21.67
CA PHE A 377 -13.72 17.32 -22.49
C PHE A 377 -12.27 17.50 -22.93
N LYS A 378 -11.47 16.44 -22.78
CA LYS A 378 -10.09 16.40 -23.28
C LYS A 378 -9.93 15.27 -24.30
N THR A 379 -9.15 15.52 -25.34
CA THR A 379 -8.74 14.49 -26.29
C THR A 379 -7.52 13.77 -25.75
N VAL A 380 -7.54 12.44 -25.80
CA VAL A 380 -6.42 11.57 -25.41
C VAL A 380 -6.14 10.54 -26.50
N TRP A 381 -4.89 10.07 -26.57
CA TRP A 381 -4.42 9.12 -27.57
C TRP A 381 -3.99 7.80 -26.90
N PRO A 382 -4.94 6.88 -26.63
CA PRO A 382 -4.65 5.64 -25.95
C PRO A 382 -4.05 4.59 -26.89
N GLY A 383 -2.80 4.81 -27.30
CA GLY A 383 -2.04 3.87 -28.11
C GLY A 383 -0.55 4.15 -28.10
N ALA A 384 0.19 3.21 -28.70
CA ALA A 384 1.62 3.28 -28.88
C ALA A 384 2.03 2.93 -30.30
N MET A 385 3.14 3.51 -30.76
CA MET A 385 3.80 3.11 -32.01
C MET A 385 4.98 2.21 -31.67
N VAL A 386 5.01 1.02 -32.26
CA VAL A 386 6.12 0.08 -32.15
C VAL A 386 6.99 0.21 -33.39
N SER A 387 8.23 0.65 -33.21
CA SER A 387 9.22 0.73 -34.29
C SER A 387 10.14 -0.48 -34.23
N TYR A 388 10.23 -1.22 -35.33
CA TYR A 388 11.12 -2.37 -35.49
C TYR A 388 11.66 -2.42 -36.93
N ARG A 389 12.99 -2.46 -37.09
CA ARG A 389 13.66 -2.50 -38.41
C ARG A 389 13.22 -1.40 -39.40
N GLY A 390 12.82 -0.23 -38.88
CA GLY A 390 12.34 0.88 -39.70
C GLY A 390 10.88 0.77 -40.14
N GLU A 391 10.16 -0.28 -39.75
CA GLU A 391 8.72 -0.36 -39.84
C GLU A 391 8.08 0.13 -38.54
N GLU A 392 7.04 0.94 -38.65
CA GLU A 392 6.24 1.42 -37.52
C GLU A 392 4.87 0.74 -37.53
N LEU A 393 4.49 0.12 -36.41
CA LEU A 393 3.20 -0.54 -36.24
C LEU A 393 2.39 0.16 -35.15
N PRO A 394 1.18 0.67 -35.46
CA PRO A 394 0.30 1.25 -34.46
C PRO A 394 -0.35 0.15 -33.62
N ILE A 395 -0.30 0.31 -32.29
CA ILE A 395 -1.03 -0.52 -31.33
C ILE A 395 -2.00 0.39 -30.59
N GLN A 396 -3.28 0.15 -30.78
CA GLN A 396 -4.33 0.81 -30.03
C GLN A 396 -4.61 -0.01 -28.75
N PHE A 397 -4.61 0.64 -27.58
CA PHE A 397 -4.86 -0.06 -26.32
C PHE A 397 -6.33 -0.50 -26.17
N PHE A 398 -7.24 0.14 -26.91
CA PHE A 398 -8.68 -0.15 -26.87
C PHE A 398 -9.29 -0.16 -28.28
N GLY A 399 -10.12 -1.16 -28.58
CA GLY A 399 -11.01 -1.09 -29.75
C GLY A 399 -12.08 -0.03 -29.51
N SER A 400 -12.15 0.99 -30.37
CA SER A 400 -13.03 2.14 -30.22
C SER A 400 -14.53 1.76 -30.19
N GLU A 401 -15.24 2.22 -29.15
CA GLU A 401 -16.39 3.13 -29.22
C GLU A 401 -16.79 3.48 -27.77
N VAL A 402 -16.23 4.60 -27.28
CA VAL A 402 -16.50 5.28 -26.00
C VAL A 402 -16.71 4.38 -24.77
N PRO A 403 -15.70 4.30 -23.89
CA PRO A 403 -16.03 4.19 -22.47
C PRO A 403 -15.18 5.11 -21.60
N GLN A 404 -15.74 5.60 -20.49
CA GLN A 404 -14.92 6.01 -19.34
C GLN A 404 -13.94 4.88 -19.01
N ALA A 405 -12.74 5.18 -18.52
CA ALA A 405 -11.76 4.15 -18.17
C ALA A 405 -12.30 3.28 -17.02
N ASP A 406 -12.98 2.20 -17.37
CA ASP A 406 -13.53 1.24 -16.41
C ASP A 406 -12.48 0.18 -16.07
N GLU A 407 -12.56 -0.42 -14.88
CA GLU A 407 -11.50 -1.29 -14.34
C GLU A 407 -11.23 -2.53 -15.21
N ALA A 408 -12.23 -3.00 -15.96
CA ALA A 408 -12.10 -4.07 -16.94
C ALA A 408 -11.24 -3.67 -18.16
N MET A 409 -11.25 -2.40 -18.57
CA MET A 409 -10.43 -1.90 -19.68
C MET A 409 -8.96 -1.79 -19.29
N ILE A 410 -8.70 -1.33 -18.06
CA ILE A 410 -7.34 -1.29 -17.50
C ILE A 410 -6.78 -2.72 -17.45
N GLN A 411 -7.56 -3.70 -17.01
CA GLN A 411 -7.13 -5.10 -16.99
C GLN A 411 -6.89 -5.70 -18.39
N GLY A 412 -7.72 -5.37 -19.38
CA GLY A 412 -7.58 -5.89 -20.74
C GLY A 412 -6.40 -5.33 -21.54
N SER A 413 -5.86 -4.17 -21.15
CA SER A 413 -4.69 -3.54 -21.79
C SER A 413 -3.35 -3.96 -21.17
N ILE A 414 -3.39 -4.69 -20.05
CA ILE A 414 -2.21 -5.19 -19.34
C ILE A 414 -1.75 -6.57 -19.88
N ASN A 415 -2.66 -7.32 -20.50
CA ASN A 415 -2.43 -8.66 -21.09
C ASN A 415 -2.19 -8.55 -22.60
#